data_AF-A0A959X162-F1
#
_entry.id   AF-A0A959X162-F1
#
_cell.length_a   1.000
_cell.length_b   1.000
_cell.length_c   1.000
_cell.angle_alpha   90.00
_cell.angle_beta   90.00
_cell.angle_gamma   90.00
#
_symmetry.space_group_name_H-M   'P 1'
#
loop_
_entity.id
_entity.type
_entity.pdbx_description
1 polymer ?
#
loop_
_entity_poly.entity_id
_entity_poly.type
_entity_poly.pdbx_seq_one_letter_code
_entity_poly.pdbx_strand_id
1 'polypeptide(L)'
;PVLPDLRSPRVYLGGHAGLLLRSPDRVLAVEIESSGPGAEPEAEALLRQKASAIIGAGAELPAVRTETLASGHTVWHLDDVFAVLAVVDRGGTLVTVTAERPDGESIEAYRPAIGQLLETVH
;
A
#
# COMPACT_ATOMS: atom_id res chain seq x y z
N PRO A 1 -21.24 -8.90 -5.01
CA PRO A 1 -20.75 -7.68 -5.70
C PRO A 1 -19.61 -8.04 -6.66
N VAL A 2 -19.69 -7.61 -7.92
CA VAL A 2 -18.60 -7.80 -8.90
C VAL A 2 -17.51 -6.78 -8.55
N LEU A 3 -16.30 -7.27 -8.29
CA LEU A 3 -15.16 -6.44 -7.91
C LEU A 3 -14.73 -5.54 -9.08
N PRO A 4 -14.43 -4.25 -8.84
CA PRO A 4 -13.89 -3.39 -9.88
C PRO A 4 -12.49 -3.88 -10.29
N ASP A 5 -12.34 -4.17 -11.57
CA ASP A 5 -11.08 -4.64 -12.16
C ASP A 5 -10.04 -3.51 -12.12
N LEU A 6 -8.97 -3.68 -11.32
CA LEU A 6 -7.85 -2.75 -11.28
C LEU A 6 -6.97 -2.83 -12.54
N ARG A 7 -7.30 -3.65 -13.53
CA ARG A 7 -6.57 -3.75 -14.82
C ARG A 7 -6.80 -2.57 -15.76
N SER A 8 -7.70 -1.65 -15.45
CA SER A 8 -7.85 -0.37 -16.18
C SER A 8 -7.66 0.84 -15.25
N PRO A 9 -6.55 0.94 -14.49
CA PRO A 9 -6.35 2.05 -13.59
C PRO A 9 -6.00 3.31 -14.40
N ARG A 10 -6.53 4.46 -13.98
CA ARG A 10 -6.00 5.73 -14.48
C ARG A 10 -4.69 6.00 -13.75
N VAL A 11 -3.60 5.96 -14.50
CA VAL A 11 -2.26 6.25 -14.01
C VAL A 11 -2.04 7.76 -14.03
N TYR A 12 -1.70 8.31 -12.87
CA TYR A 12 -1.24 9.68 -12.73
C TYR A 12 0.21 9.65 -12.26
N LEU A 13 1.08 10.42 -12.93
CA LEU A 13 2.43 10.65 -12.44
C LEU A 13 2.35 11.71 -11.34
N GLY A 14 2.59 11.31 -10.10
CA GLY A 14 2.65 12.22 -8.96
C GLY A 14 3.86 13.15 -9.06
N GLY A 15 3.74 14.37 -8.52
CA GLY A 15 4.71 15.44 -8.74
C GLY A 15 6.13 15.22 -8.17
N HIS A 16 6.35 14.23 -7.29
CA HIS A 16 7.63 14.08 -6.56
C HIS A 16 8.12 12.62 -6.35
N ALA A 17 7.95 11.73 -7.35
CA ALA A 17 8.56 10.38 -7.44
C ALA A 17 7.71 9.14 -7.09
N GLY A 18 6.38 9.25 -7.14
CA GLY A 18 5.45 8.13 -6.96
C GLY A 18 4.47 7.92 -8.13
N LEU A 19 4.03 6.68 -8.32
CA LEU A 19 2.94 6.29 -9.21
C LEU A 19 1.62 6.38 -8.43
N LEU A 20 0.67 7.19 -8.89
CA LEU A 20 -0.68 7.24 -8.32
C LEU A 20 -1.66 6.51 -9.24
N LEU A 21 -2.28 5.46 -8.72
CA LEU A 21 -3.34 4.69 -9.34
C LEU A 21 -4.68 5.09 -8.73
N ARG A 22 -5.70 5.23 -9.58
CA ARG A 22 -7.09 5.37 -9.15
C ARG A 22 -7.90 4.22 -9.70
N SER A 23 -8.72 3.61 -8.84
CA SER A 23 -9.70 2.62 -9.27
C SER A 23 -10.71 3.22 -10.25
N PRO A 24 -11.38 2.41 -11.09
CA PRO A 24 -12.35 2.91 -12.07
C PRO A 24 -13.52 3.69 -11.46
N ASP A 25 -13.97 3.28 -10.27
CA ASP A 25 -15.00 3.96 -9.46
C ASP A 25 -14.50 5.22 -8.73
N ARG A 26 -13.19 5.48 -8.80
CA ARG A 26 -12.47 6.62 -8.21
C ARG A 26 -12.46 6.68 -6.68
N VAL A 27 -12.91 5.63 -6.00
CA VAL A 27 -12.95 5.63 -4.53
C VAL A 27 -11.69 5.08 -3.89
N LEU A 28 -10.88 4.28 -4.60
CA LEU A 28 -9.58 3.81 -4.13
C LEU A 28 -8.47 4.67 -4.74
N ALA A 29 -7.61 5.18 -3.86
CA ALA A 29 -6.30 5.71 -4.21
C ALA A 29 -5.24 4.66 -3.90
N VAL A 30 -4.32 4.42 -4.82
CA VAL A 30 -3.10 3.66 -4.51
C VAL A 30 -1.89 4.46 -4.94
N GLU A 31 -1.02 4.78 -4.00
CA GLU A 31 0.26 5.43 -4.26
C GLU A 31 1.39 4.40 -4.11
N ILE A 32 2.31 4.38 -5.08
CA ILE A 32 3.46 3.47 -5.10
C ILE A 32 4.72 4.31 -5.23
N GLU A 33 5.64 4.17 -4.29
CA GLU A 33 6.86 4.98 -4.19
C GLU A 33 8.06 4.10 -3.95
N SER A 34 9.16 4.34 -4.68
CA SER A 34 10.45 3.76 -4.34
C SER A 34 11.04 4.53 -3.17
N SER A 35 11.27 3.84 -2.05
CA SER A 35 11.83 4.45 -0.83
C SER A 35 13.36 4.33 -0.76
N GLY A 36 13.98 3.75 -1.79
CA GLY A 36 15.42 3.53 -1.86
C GLY A 36 15.87 2.25 -1.15
N PRO A 37 17.18 2.09 -0.93
CA PRO A 37 17.71 0.90 -0.26
C PRO A 37 17.31 0.85 1.22
N GLY A 38 17.03 -0.34 1.74
CA GLY A 38 16.66 -0.52 3.15
C GLY A 38 16.44 -1.97 3.53
N ALA A 39 16.14 -2.19 4.82
CA ALA A 39 15.82 -3.49 5.39
C ALA A 39 14.56 -3.39 6.27
N GLU A 40 14.28 -4.46 7.01
CA GLU A 40 13.11 -4.57 7.88
C GLU A 40 12.92 -3.39 8.86
N PRO A 41 13.95 -2.90 9.59
CA PRO A 41 13.77 -1.77 10.50
C PRO A 41 13.34 -0.48 9.80
N GLU A 42 13.88 -0.22 8.61
CA GLU A 42 13.49 0.92 7.79
C GLU A 42 12.08 0.77 7.24
N ALA A 43 11.69 -0.45 6.82
CA ALA A 43 10.34 -0.75 6.37
C ALA A 43 9.29 -0.51 7.48
N GLU A 44 9.55 -1.00 8.69
CA GLU A 44 8.67 -0.76 9.83
C GLU A 44 8.57 0.73 10.19
N ALA A 45 9.69 1.45 10.15
CA ALA A 45 9.70 2.89 10.42
C ALA A 45 8.86 3.66 9.38
N LEU A 46 8.99 3.31 8.09
CA LEU A 46 8.19 3.88 7.00
C LEU A 46 6.70 3.60 7.18
N LEU A 47 6.33 2.35 7.50
CA LEU A 47 4.93 1.97 7.75
C LEU A 47 4.33 2.76 8.91
N ARG A 48 5.05 2.86 10.04
CA ARG A 48 4.57 3.60 11.22
C ARG A 48 4.46 5.11 10.94
N GLN A 49 5.41 5.67 10.19
CA GLN A 49 5.36 7.07 9.77
C GLN A 49 4.12 7.36 8.91
N LYS A 50 3.87 6.54 7.89
CA LYS A 50 2.71 6.70 7.01
C LYS A 50 1.39 6.45 7.74
N ALA A 51 1.34 5.43 8.60
CA ALA A 51 0.16 5.13 9.41
C ALA A 51 -0.19 6.30 10.34
N SER A 52 0.80 6.93 10.98
CA SER A 52 0.59 8.12 11.81
C SER A 52 0.03 9.31 11.00
N ALA A 53 0.45 9.47 9.74
CA ALA A 53 -0.06 10.52 8.87
C ALA A 53 -1.51 10.28 8.39
N ILE A 54 -1.91 9.01 8.22
CA ILE A 54 -3.20 8.61 7.65
C ILE A 54 -4.26 8.40 8.73
N ILE A 55 -3.93 7.64 9.78
CA ILE A 55 -4.84 7.28 10.88
C ILE A 55 -4.91 8.41 11.91
N GLY A 56 -3.86 9.24 11.99
CA GLY A 56 -3.77 10.39 12.86
C GLY A 56 -2.85 10.18 14.06
N ALA A 57 -2.14 11.24 14.44
CA ALA A 57 -1.21 11.23 15.56
C ALA A 57 -1.93 10.94 16.89
N GLY A 58 -1.59 9.82 17.53
CA GLY A 58 -2.14 9.41 18.82
C GLY A 58 -3.20 8.31 18.76
N ALA A 59 -3.60 7.86 17.56
CA ALA A 59 -4.36 6.64 17.40
C ALA A 59 -3.49 5.40 17.69
N GLU A 60 -4.10 4.33 18.20
CA GLU A 60 -3.43 3.04 18.33
C GLU A 60 -3.17 2.48 16.94
N LEU A 61 -1.89 2.38 16.57
CA LEU A 61 -1.50 1.84 15.27
C LEU A 61 -1.62 0.30 15.29
N PRO A 62 -2.21 -0.31 14.25
CA PRO A 62 -2.18 -1.76 14.12
C PRO A 62 -0.75 -2.32 14.09
N ALA A 63 -0.59 -3.56 14.53
CA ALA A 63 0.69 -4.24 14.48
C ALA A 63 1.14 -4.46 13.03
N VAL A 64 2.42 -4.22 12.76
CA VAL A 64 3.04 -4.59 11.49
C VAL A 64 3.06 -6.11 11.37
N ARG A 65 2.64 -6.60 10.20
CA ARG A 65 2.65 -8.01 9.84
C ARG A 65 3.68 -8.24 8.74
N THR A 66 4.27 -9.42 8.73
CA THR A 66 5.26 -9.82 7.74
C THR A 66 4.75 -11.06 7.01
N GLU A 67 4.80 -11.01 5.68
CA GLU A 67 4.42 -12.10 4.80
C GLU A 67 5.42 -12.28 3.67
N THR A 68 5.43 -13.47 3.07
CA THR A 68 6.18 -13.74 1.83
C THR A 68 5.19 -13.83 0.68
N LEU A 69 5.37 -12.96 -0.30
CA LEU A 69 4.58 -12.95 -1.54
C LEU A 69 4.86 -14.20 -2.37
N ALA A 70 3.94 -14.58 -3.26
CA ALA A 70 4.10 -15.70 -4.18
C ALA A 70 5.30 -15.50 -5.12
N SER A 71 5.64 -14.25 -5.43
CA SER A 71 6.85 -13.85 -6.14
C SER A 71 8.16 -14.05 -5.35
N GLY A 72 8.09 -14.42 -4.07
CA GLY A 72 9.24 -14.67 -3.19
C GLY A 72 9.76 -13.44 -2.43
N HIS A 73 9.14 -12.28 -2.64
CA HIS A 73 9.51 -11.04 -1.94
C HIS A 73 8.90 -10.99 -0.53
N THR A 74 9.62 -10.39 0.41
CA THR A 74 9.07 -10.07 1.73
C THR A 74 8.20 -8.83 1.63
N VAL A 75 7.03 -8.88 2.26
CA VAL A 75 6.17 -7.71 2.45
C VAL A 75 5.94 -7.51 3.94
N TRP A 76 6.13 -6.26 4.39
CA TRP A 76 5.66 -5.79 5.68
C TRP A 76 4.42 -4.95 5.45
N HIS A 77 3.37 -5.14 6.24
CA HIS A 77 2.14 -4.40 6.04
C HIS A 77 1.38 -4.10 7.33
N LEU A 78 0.54 -3.08 7.25
CA LEU A 78 -0.36 -2.61 8.28
C LEU A 78 -1.74 -2.44 7.66
N ASP A 79 -2.72 -3.09 8.28
CA ASP A 79 -4.10 -3.11 7.84
C ASP A 79 -4.97 -2.25 8.76
N ASP A 80 -5.59 -1.21 8.21
CA ASP A 80 -6.66 -0.44 8.83
C ASP A 80 -8.01 -0.76 8.15
N VAL A 81 -9.11 -0.27 8.72
CA VAL A 81 -10.47 -0.34 8.17
C VAL A 81 -10.57 0.40 6.85
N PHE A 82 -9.88 1.54 6.67
CA PHE A 82 -9.99 2.38 5.47
C PHE A 82 -8.67 2.48 4.66
N ALA A 83 -7.58 1.89 5.14
CA ALA A 83 -6.28 1.93 4.49
C ALA A 83 -5.52 0.60 4.61
N VAL A 84 -4.66 0.33 3.63
CA VAL A 84 -3.66 -0.74 3.65
C VAL A 84 -2.32 -0.10 3.31
N LEU A 85 -1.34 -0.29 4.18
CA LEU A 85 0.02 0.19 4.00
C LEU A 85 0.93 -1.02 3.86
N ALA A 86 1.74 -1.07 2.82
CA ALA A 86 2.66 -2.17 2.59
C ALA A 86 4.03 -1.65 2.13
N VAL A 87 5.09 -2.33 2.55
CA VAL A 87 6.45 -2.13 2.05
C VAL A 87 6.94 -3.47 1.55
N VAL A 88 7.35 -3.52 0.29
CA VAL A 88 7.87 -4.72 -0.38
C VAL A 88 9.38 -4.61 -0.50
N ASP A 89 10.10 -5.64 -0.06
CA ASP A 89 11.54 -5.78 -0.28
C ASP A 89 11.82 -6.39 -1.66
N ARG A 90 12.45 -5.60 -2.53
CA ARG A 90 12.91 -5.98 -3.87
C ARG A 90 14.42 -6.15 -3.88
N GLY A 91 14.92 -7.10 -3.09
CA GLY A 91 16.36 -7.43 -3.06
C GLY A 91 17.21 -6.31 -2.48
N GLY A 92 16.75 -5.70 -1.39
CA GLY A 92 17.40 -4.59 -0.68
C GLY A 92 16.92 -3.21 -1.09
N THR A 93 15.96 -3.11 -2.02
CA THR A 93 15.25 -1.85 -2.36
C THR A 93 13.83 -1.93 -1.84
N LEU A 94 13.42 -0.95 -1.05
CA LEU A 94 12.08 -0.89 -0.48
C LEU A 94 11.13 -0.14 -1.42
N VAL A 95 9.99 -0.75 -1.71
CA VAL A 95 8.89 -0.11 -2.43
C VAL A 95 7.69 -0.01 -1.50
N THR A 96 7.22 1.22 -1.27
CA THR A 96 6.05 1.46 -0.45
C THR A 96 4.80 1.54 -1.31
N VAL A 97 3.73 0.88 -0.86
CA VAL A 97 2.39 0.90 -1.43
C VAL A 97 1.42 1.39 -0.38
N THR A 98 0.78 2.51 -0.64
CA THR A 98 -0.26 3.09 0.21
C THR A 98 -1.59 2.99 -0.52
N ALA A 99 -2.52 2.18 -0.03
CA ALA A 99 -3.87 2.07 -0.55
C ALA A 99 -4.88 2.67 0.43
N GLU A 100 -5.66 3.64 -0.01
CA GLU A 100 -6.57 4.40 0.85
C GLU A 100 -7.93 4.62 0.20
N ARG A 101 -8.97 4.59 1.04
CA ARG A 101 -10.33 5.02 0.72
C ARG A 101 -10.63 6.37 1.39
N PRO A 102 -10.44 7.50 0.69
CA PRO A 102 -10.69 8.83 1.25
C PRO A 102 -12.17 9.13 1.54
N ASP A 103 -13.09 8.28 1.09
CA ASP A 103 -14.52 8.38 1.42
C ASP A 103 -14.86 7.88 2.83
N GLY A 104 -13.88 7.32 3.57
CA GLY A 104 -14.04 6.84 4.94
C GLY A 104 -14.76 5.50 5.07
N GLU A 105 -15.07 4.87 3.93
CA GLU A 105 -15.69 3.55 3.87
C GLU A 105 -14.64 2.44 3.92
N SER A 106 -15.09 1.23 4.26
CA SER A 106 -14.18 0.11 4.46
C SER A 106 -13.43 -0.31 3.20
N ILE A 107 -12.11 -0.52 3.30
CA ILE A 107 -11.24 -0.95 2.18
C ILE A 107 -11.34 -2.45 1.87
N GLU A 108 -12.06 -3.23 2.69
CA GLU A 108 -12.15 -4.71 2.60
C GLU A 108 -12.43 -5.24 1.19
N ALA A 109 -13.33 -4.59 0.45
CA ALA A 109 -13.68 -4.99 -0.90
C ALA A 109 -12.47 -4.95 -1.88
N TYR A 110 -11.47 -4.11 -1.62
CA TYR A 110 -10.30 -3.94 -2.48
C TYR A 110 -9.12 -4.82 -2.07
N ARG A 111 -9.13 -5.45 -0.88
CA ARG A 111 -8.01 -6.27 -0.39
C ARG A 111 -7.51 -7.33 -1.37
N PRO A 112 -8.37 -8.11 -2.06
CA PRO A 112 -7.87 -9.08 -3.03
C PRO A 112 -7.11 -8.44 -4.19
N ALA A 113 -7.56 -7.26 -4.64
CA ALA A 113 -6.95 -6.54 -5.75
C ALA A 113 -5.65 -5.84 -5.32
N ILE A 114 -5.58 -5.34 -4.07
CA ILE A 114 -4.35 -4.81 -3.46
C ILE A 114 -3.31 -5.94 -3.32
N GLY A 115 -3.70 -7.12 -2.85
CA GLY A 115 -2.81 -8.28 -2.78
C GLY A 115 -2.24 -8.67 -4.15
N GLN A 116 -3.07 -8.67 -5.20
CA GLN A 116 -2.60 -8.88 -6.57
C GLN A 116 -1.65 -7.77 -7.05
N LEU A 117 -1.92 -6.52 -6.70
CA LEU A 117 -1.04 -5.40 -7.04
C LEU A 117 0.35 -5.60 -6.40
N LEU A 118 0.42 -5.97 -5.12
CA LEU A 118 1.70 -6.18 -4.41
C LEU A 118 2.60 -7.21 -5.12
N GLU A 119 2.00 -8.27 -5.68
CA GLU A 119 2.75 -9.24 -6.49
C GLU A 119 3.41 -8.61 -7.71
N THR A 120 2.74 -7.64 -8.35
CA THR A 120 3.20 -7.00 -9.59
C THR A 120 4.21 -5.88 -9.42
N VAL A 121 4.44 -5.38 -8.21
CA VAL A 121 5.28 -4.20 -7.93
C VAL A 121 6.77 -4.57 -7.96
N HIS A 122 7.29 -5.06 -9.09
CA HIS A 122 8.68 -5.54 -9.26
C HIS A 122 9.73 -4.44 -9.39
#